data_AF-A0A3C1FWW4-F1
#
_entry.id   AF-A0A3C1FWW4-F1
#
_cell.length_a   1.000
_cell.length_b   1.000
_cell.length_c   1.000
_cell.angle_alpha   90.00
_cell.angle_beta   90.00
_cell.angle_gamma   90.00
#
_symmetry.space_group_name_H-M   'P 1'
#
loop_
_entity.id
_entity.type
_entity.pdbx_description
1 polymer ?
#
loop_
_entity_poly.entity_id
_entity_poly.type
_entity_poly.pdbx_seq_one_letter_code
_entity_poly.pdbx_strand_id
1 'polypeptide(L)'
;MKKWQAIVGVILVFLLGAVAGALVTHSIYQNTMEKSFREEPRSMREFIVQRMNHELQLDPAQLEQLRSIIKETHAEIRTVRKQISPQIEEILARSEDKVRVILRPDQLEKFDKIVARRKKKREESR
;
A
#
# COMPACT_ATOMS: atom_id res chain seq x y z
N MET A 1 35.77 -31.88 15.06
CA MET A 1 34.49 -31.30 15.54
C MET A 1 34.46 -29.77 15.42
N LYS A 2 34.66 -29.19 14.22
CA LYS A 2 34.75 -27.72 14.01
C LYS A 2 33.88 -27.17 12.86
N LYS A 3 33.27 -28.04 12.04
CA LYS A 3 32.52 -27.63 10.84
C LYS A 3 31.13 -27.04 11.17
N TRP A 4 30.51 -27.45 12.27
CA TRP A 4 29.16 -26.98 12.64
C TRP A 4 29.17 -25.51 13.11
N GLN A 5 30.22 -25.07 13.81
CA GLN A 5 30.34 -23.67 14.23
C GLN A 5 30.45 -22.72 13.02
N ALA A 6 31.12 -23.14 11.94
CA ALA A 6 31.18 -22.39 10.69
C ALA A 6 29.80 -22.34 9.99
N ILE A 7 29.07 -23.46 9.97
CA ILE A 7 27.71 -23.52 9.37
C ILE A 7 26.74 -22.60 10.13
N VAL A 8 26.78 -22.60 11.46
CA VAL A 8 25.94 -21.70 12.28
C VAL A 8 26.28 -20.24 12.02
N GLY A 9 27.57 -19.89 11.90
CA GLY A 9 27.99 -18.53 11.56
C GLY A 9 27.45 -18.06 10.21
N VAL A 10 27.53 -18.90 9.18
CA VAL A 10 27.03 -18.58 7.83
C VAL A 10 25.52 -18.41 7.82
N ILE A 11 24.77 -19.29 8.50
CA ILE A 11 23.31 -19.17 8.63
C ILE A 11 22.94 -17.87 9.35
N LEU A 12 23.67 -17.50 10.39
CA LEU A 12 23.38 -16.31 11.18
C LEU A 12 23.63 -15.02 10.38
N VAL A 13 24.71 -14.96 9.59
CA VAL A 13 24.97 -13.83 8.68
C VAL A 13 23.91 -13.76 7.57
N PHE A 14 23.48 -14.91 7.03
CA PHE A 14 22.43 -14.96 6.02
C PHE A 14 21.09 -14.47 6.56
N LEU A 15 20.71 -14.87 7.77
CA LEU A 15 19.49 -14.40 8.43
C LEU A 15 19.54 -12.90 8.72
N LEU A 16 20.68 -12.37 9.17
CA LEU A 16 20.86 -10.93 9.37
C LEU A 16 20.76 -10.16 8.05
N GLY A 17 21.36 -10.68 6.96
CA GLY A 17 21.22 -10.12 5.62
C GLY A 17 19.79 -10.17 5.09
N ALA A 18 19.05 -11.26 5.34
CA ALA A 18 17.66 -11.40 4.95
C ALA A 18 16.74 -10.45 5.72
N VAL A 19 16.98 -10.25 7.02
CA VAL A 19 16.22 -9.27 7.83
C VAL A 19 16.54 -7.84 7.40
N ALA A 20 17.81 -7.51 7.18
CA ALA A 20 18.20 -6.18 6.69
C ALA A 20 17.62 -5.91 5.29
N GLY A 21 17.72 -6.88 4.37
CA GLY A 21 17.11 -6.82 3.05
C GLY A 21 15.59 -6.65 3.12
N ALA A 22 14.91 -7.45 3.94
CA ALA A 22 13.46 -7.33 4.14
C ALA A 22 13.05 -5.96 4.70
N LEU A 23 13.82 -5.40 5.64
CA LEU A 23 13.55 -4.06 6.19
C LEU A 23 13.79 -2.95 5.17
N VAL A 24 14.84 -3.05 4.35
CA VAL A 24 15.13 -2.09 3.27
C VAL A 24 14.08 -2.18 2.17
N THR A 25 13.74 -3.38 1.70
CA THR A 25 12.68 -3.59 0.71
C THR A 25 11.33 -3.16 1.25
N HIS A 26 11.02 -3.42 2.51
CA HIS A 26 9.79 -2.96 3.14
C HIS A 26 9.75 -1.43 3.27
N SER A 27 10.87 -0.79 3.61
CA SER A 27 10.99 0.66 3.69
C SER A 27 10.84 1.31 2.31
N ILE A 28 11.48 0.78 1.26
CA ILE A 28 11.34 1.26 -0.11
C ILE A 28 9.92 1.02 -0.63
N TYR A 29 9.35 -0.16 -0.40
CA TYR A 29 7.99 -0.47 -0.83
C TYR A 29 6.96 0.42 -0.12
N GLN A 30 7.14 0.69 1.17
CA GLN A 30 6.31 1.66 1.89
C GLN A 30 6.53 3.08 1.35
N ASN A 31 7.75 3.52 1.08
CA ASN A 31 8.00 4.91 0.67
C ASN A 31 7.59 5.18 -0.79
N THR A 32 7.75 4.20 -1.68
CA THR A 32 7.38 4.33 -3.10
C THR A 32 5.89 4.15 -3.31
N MET A 33 5.23 3.24 -2.58
CA MET A 33 3.77 3.11 -2.63
C MET A 33 3.07 4.21 -1.82
N GLU A 34 3.54 4.57 -0.61
CA GLU A 34 2.92 5.68 0.13
C GLU A 34 3.11 7.01 -0.59
N LYS A 35 4.21 7.29 -1.31
CA LYS A 35 4.33 8.55 -2.07
C LYS A 35 3.47 8.56 -3.33
N SER A 36 3.39 7.46 -4.08
CA SER A 36 2.50 7.37 -5.25
C SER A 36 1.01 7.37 -4.90
N PHE A 37 0.64 7.02 -3.67
CA PHE A 37 -0.76 7.10 -3.19
C PHE A 37 -1.07 8.31 -2.29
N ARG A 38 -0.07 9.06 -1.81
CA ARG A 38 -0.27 10.26 -0.96
C ARG A 38 -0.18 11.59 -1.70
N GLU A 39 0.49 11.64 -2.85
CA GLU A 39 0.38 12.82 -3.70
C GLU A 39 -1.02 12.84 -4.33
N GLU A 40 -1.68 14.00 -4.26
CA GLU A 40 -3.10 14.22 -4.55
C GLU A 40 -3.70 13.35 -5.68
N PRO A 41 -5.01 13.04 -5.66
CA PRO A 41 -5.69 12.50 -6.85
C PRO A 41 -5.58 13.44 -8.07
N ARG A 42 -5.19 14.71 -7.90
CA ARG A 42 -4.79 15.60 -9.01
C ARG A 42 -3.43 15.22 -9.59
N SER A 43 -2.41 14.94 -8.78
CA SER A 43 -1.06 14.60 -9.29
C SER A 43 -1.07 13.30 -10.10
N MET A 44 -1.82 12.28 -9.68
CA MET A 44 -1.90 11.01 -10.42
C MET A 44 -2.66 11.15 -11.75
N ARG A 45 -3.76 11.92 -11.77
CA ARG A 45 -4.50 12.19 -13.01
C ARG A 45 -3.64 12.99 -13.99
N GLU A 46 -2.97 14.03 -13.48
CA GLU A 46 -2.07 14.86 -14.26
C GLU A 46 -0.88 14.05 -14.79
N PHE A 47 -0.33 13.14 -13.99
CA PHE A 47 0.74 12.24 -14.39
C PHE A 47 0.32 11.30 -15.53
N ILE A 48 -0.86 10.69 -15.45
CA ILE A 48 -1.39 9.83 -16.53
C ILE A 48 -1.55 10.64 -17.82
N VAL A 49 -2.15 11.82 -17.71
CA VAL A 49 -2.36 12.72 -18.85
C VAL A 49 -1.02 13.14 -19.47
N GLN A 50 -0.05 13.56 -18.66
CA GLN A 50 1.27 13.98 -19.13
C GLN A 50 2.04 12.82 -19.76
N ARG A 51 1.98 11.62 -19.18
CA ARG A 51 2.61 10.43 -19.74
C ARG A 51 2.03 10.08 -21.10
N MET A 52 0.71 10.03 -21.22
CA MET A 52 0.04 9.73 -22.49
C MET A 52 0.31 10.82 -23.53
N ASN A 53 0.32 12.09 -23.12
CA ASN A 53 0.69 13.19 -23.99
C ASN A 53 2.13 13.06 -24.51
N HIS A 54 3.07 12.66 -23.66
CA HIS A 54 4.47 12.47 -24.02
C HIS A 54 4.67 11.28 -24.98
N GLU A 55 4.02 10.16 -24.70
CA GLU A 55 4.16 8.93 -25.51
C GLU A 55 3.41 9.02 -26.85
N LEU A 56 2.25 9.68 -26.89
CA LEU A 56 1.38 9.73 -28.08
C LEU A 56 1.47 11.06 -28.85
N GLN A 57 2.17 12.05 -28.31
CA GLN A 57 2.31 13.39 -28.89
C GLN A 57 0.96 14.01 -29.25
N LEU A 58 0.05 14.06 -28.26
CA LEU A 58 -1.31 14.52 -28.46
C LEU A 58 -1.35 16.00 -28.85
N ASP A 59 -2.25 16.34 -29.78
CA ASP A 59 -2.57 17.74 -30.07
C ASP A 59 -3.40 18.38 -28.93
N PRO A 60 -3.58 19.72 -28.92
CA PRO A 60 -4.31 20.39 -27.86
C PRO A 60 -5.75 19.90 -27.67
N ALA A 61 -6.46 19.54 -28.75
CA ALA A 61 -7.84 19.07 -28.69
C ALA A 61 -7.90 17.64 -28.11
N GLN A 62 -6.98 16.77 -28.53
CA GLN A 62 -6.84 15.42 -27.99
C GLN A 62 -6.47 15.43 -26.50
N LEU A 63 -5.57 16.33 -26.10
CA LEU A 63 -5.15 16.49 -24.71
C LEU A 63 -6.32 16.92 -23.81
N GLU A 64 -7.15 17.86 -24.28
CA GLU A 64 -8.34 18.30 -23.56
C GLU A 64 -9.37 17.17 -23.40
N GLN A 65 -9.62 16.42 -24.47
CA GLN A 65 -10.50 15.25 -24.44
C GLN A 65 -9.99 14.19 -23.44
N LEU A 66 -8.69 13.88 -23.47
CA LEU A 66 -8.09 12.94 -22.54
C LEU A 66 -8.26 13.39 -21.08
N ARG A 67 -8.07 14.68 -20.79
CA ARG A 67 -8.29 15.24 -19.44
C ARG A 67 -9.73 15.03 -18.98
N SER A 68 -10.70 15.22 -19.87
CA SER A 68 -12.11 15.00 -19.57
C SER A 68 -12.39 13.53 -19.25
N ILE A 69 -11.94 12.60 -20.11
CA ILE A 69 -12.12 11.16 -19.94
C ILE A 69 -11.53 10.67 -18.61
N ILE A 70 -10.29 11.07 -18.30
CA ILE A 70 -9.63 10.68 -17.05
C ILE A 70 -10.34 11.27 -15.83
N LYS A 71 -10.87 12.48 -15.92
CA LYS A 71 -11.64 13.12 -14.84
C LYS A 71 -12.95 12.38 -14.56
N GLU A 72 -13.70 12.03 -15.60
CA GLU A 72 -14.95 11.27 -15.53
C GLU A 72 -14.71 9.87 -14.98
N THR A 73 -13.75 9.13 -15.57
CA THR A 73 -13.37 7.79 -15.12
C THR A 73 -13.01 7.79 -13.63
N HIS A 74 -12.25 8.78 -13.17
CA HIS A 74 -11.90 8.88 -11.76
C HIS A 74 -13.12 9.19 -10.87
N ALA A 75 -14.12 9.94 -11.36
CA ALA A 75 -15.36 10.16 -10.64
C ALA A 75 -16.17 8.86 -10.51
N GLU A 76 -16.30 8.09 -11.58
CA GLU A 76 -16.97 6.78 -11.57
C GLU A 76 -16.31 5.80 -10.58
N ILE A 77 -14.98 5.67 -10.63
CA ILE A 77 -14.23 4.82 -9.70
C ILE A 77 -14.49 5.25 -8.25
N ARG A 78 -14.53 6.56 -7.96
CA ARG A 78 -14.84 7.05 -6.61
C ARG A 78 -16.26 6.68 -6.17
N THR A 79 -17.24 6.74 -7.08
CA THR A 79 -18.61 6.33 -6.79
C THR A 79 -18.67 4.84 -6.43
N VAL A 80 -18.05 3.98 -7.24
CA VAL A 80 -17.99 2.54 -6.96
C VAL A 80 -17.27 2.27 -5.63
N ARG A 81 -16.12 2.91 -5.40
CA ARG A 81 -15.37 2.78 -4.14
C ARG A 81 -16.22 3.15 -2.93
N LYS A 82 -17.01 4.22 -3.00
CA LYS A 82 -17.92 4.61 -1.90
C LYS A 82 -18.97 3.55 -1.61
N GLN A 83 -19.50 2.90 -2.65
CA GLN A 83 -20.50 1.83 -2.50
C GLN A 83 -19.93 0.57 -1.84
N ILE A 84 -18.71 0.17 -2.23
CA ILE A 84 -18.09 -1.07 -1.72
C ILE A 84 -17.31 -0.88 -0.41
N SER A 85 -16.92 0.35 -0.07
CA SER A 85 -16.12 0.65 1.14
C SER A 85 -16.69 0.03 2.43
N PRO A 86 -18.01 0.12 2.73
CA PRO A 86 -18.57 -0.46 3.94
C PRO A 86 -18.42 -1.98 3.99
N GLN A 87 -18.61 -2.64 2.85
CA GLN A 87 -18.49 -4.11 2.73
C GLN A 87 -17.05 -4.57 3.01
N ILE A 88 -16.08 -3.83 2.47
CA ILE A 88 -14.65 -4.07 2.76
C ILE A 88 -14.35 -3.85 4.25
N GLU A 89 -14.90 -2.79 4.86
CA GLU A 89 -14.72 -2.54 6.30
C GLU A 89 -15.26 -3.68 7.16
N GLU A 90 -16.42 -4.22 6.81
CA GLU A 90 -17.00 -5.36 7.51
C GLU A 90 -16.16 -6.63 7.36
N ILE A 91 -15.67 -6.92 6.15
CA ILE A 91 -14.79 -8.07 5.90
C ILE A 91 -13.51 -7.96 6.75
N LEU A 92 -12.91 -6.77 6.81
CA LEU A 92 -11.72 -6.52 7.62
C LEU A 92 -12.01 -6.66 9.10
N ALA A 93 -13.12 -6.12 9.61
CA ALA A 93 -13.51 -6.25 11.01
C ALA A 93 -13.68 -7.72 11.42
N ARG A 94 -14.39 -8.52 10.62
CA ARG A 94 -14.51 -9.97 10.86
C ARG A 94 -13.18 -10.69 10.83
N SER A 95 -12.26 -10.27 9.95
CA SER A 95 -10.91 -10.82 9.91
C SER A 95 -10.11 -10.47 11.16
N GLU A 96 -10.24 -9.25 11.67
CA GLU A 96 -9.58 -8.83 12.92
C GLU A 96 -10.06 -9.67 14.10
N ASP A 97 -11.37 -9.93 14.22
CA ASP A 97 -11.92 -10.77 15.29
C ASP A 97 -11.40 -12.20 15.22
N LYS A 98 -11.35 -12.79 14.02
CA LYS A 98 -10.75 -14.12 13.83
C LYS A 98 -9.28 -14.16 14.22
N VAL A 99 -8.53 -13.09 13.94
CA VAL A 99 -7.12 -12.99 14.35
C VAL A 99 -7.02 -12.86 15.87
N ARG A 100 -7.86 -12.06 16.54
CA ARG A 100 -7.84 -11.94 18.01
C ARG A 100 -7.99 -13.29 18.71
N VAL A 101 -8.83 -14.18 18.17
CA VAL A 101 -9.06 -15.52 18.74
C VAL A 101 -7.80 -16.39 18.79
N ILE A 102 -6.88 -16.24 17.83
CA ILE A 102 -5.66 -17.07 17.75
C ILE A 102 -4.44 -16.44 18.44
N LEU A 103 -4.57 -15.21 18.93
CA LEU A 103 -3.49 -14.50 19.59
C LEU A 103 -3.43 -14.82 21.07
N ARG A 104 -2.21 -14.95 21.60
CA ARG A 104 -2.00 -15.02 23.03
C ARG A 104 -2.22 -13.65 23.69
N PRO A 105 -2.50 -13.60 25.00
CA PRO A 105 -2.70 -12.34 25.72
C PRO A 105 -1.56 -11.33 25.54
N ASP A 106 -0.30 -11.77 25.50
CA ASP A 106 0.89 -10.92 25.28
C ASP A 106 0.93 -10.29 23.88
N GLN A 107 0.21 -10.85 22.90
CA GLN A 107 0.20 -10.40 21.51
C GLN A 107 -0.95 -9.45 21.19
N LEU A 108 -2.04 -9.48 21.97
CA LEU A 108 -3.25 -8.70 21.72
C LEU A 108 -2.98 -7.19 21.72
N GLU A 109 -2.22 -6.69 22.71
CA GLU A 109 -1.92 -5.26 22.81
C GLU A 109 -1.14 -4.75 21.58
N LYS A 110 -0.19 -5.56 21.07
CA LYS A 110 0.57 -5.23 19.86
C LYS A 110 -0.33 -5.24 18.63
N PHE A 111 -1.25 -6.20 18.55
CA PHE A 111 -2.20 -6.29 17.45
C PHE A 111 -3.17 -5.10 17.43
N ASP A 112 -3.72 -4.69 18.57
CA ASP A 112 -4.63 -3.55 18.64
C ASP A 112 -3.94 -2.24 18.26
N LYS A 113 -2.65 -2.05 18.60
CA LYS A 113 -1.84 -0.91 18.12
C LYS A 113 -1.68 -0.92 16.59
N ILE A 114 -1.52 -2.09 15.98
CA ILE A 114 -1.43 -2.23 14.52
C ILE A 114 -2.77 -1.86 13.87
N VAL A 115 -3.88 -2.38 14.40
CA VAL A 115 -5.25 -2.09 13.93
C VAL A 115 -5.56 -0.59 14.04
N ALA A 116 -5.31 0.01 15.20
CA ALA A 116 -5.55 1.44 15.44
C ALA A 116 -4.76 2.34 14.48
N ARG A 117 -3.48 2.01 14.22
CA ARG A 117 -2.66 2.75 13.24
C ARG A 117 -3.22 2.66 11.83
N ARG A 118 -3.70 1.49 11.41
CA ARG A 118 -4.33 1.29 10.10
C ARG A 118 -5.63 2.07 9.97
N LYS A 119 -6.47 2.04 11.02
CA LYS A 119 -7.74 2.79 11.06
C LYS A 119 -7.51 4.29 10.95
N LYS A 120 -6.57 4.85 11.74
CA LYS A 120 -6.20 6.27 11.69
C LYS A 120 -5.71 6.69 10.30
N LYS A 121 -4.80 5.94 9.68
CA LYS A 121 -4.34 6.22 8.30
C LYS A 121 -5.48 6.19 7.28
N ARG A 122 -6.49 5.33 7.47
CA ARG A 122 -7.65 5.24 6.57
C ARG A 122 -8.58 6.44 6.75
N GLU A 123 -8.83 6.88 7.98
CA GLU A 123 -9.62 8.07 8.29
C GLU A 123 -8.96 9.34 7.73
N GLU A 124 -7.64 9.47 7.82
CA GLU A 124 -6.88 10.58 7.23
C GLU A 124 -6.92 10.60 5.70
N SER A 125 -7.25 9.47 5.06
CA SER A 125 -7.31 9.33 3.59
C SER A 125 -8.71 9.46 2.99
N ARG A 126 -9.75 9.60 3.83
CA ARG A 126 -11.16 9.76 3.42
C ARG A 126 -11.53 11.23 3.27
#